data_AF-A0A2G5UIZ5-F1
#
_entry.id   AF-A0A2G5UIZ5-F1
#
_cell.length_a   1.000
_cell.length_b   1.000
_cell.length_c   1.000
_cell.angle_alpha   90.00
_cell.angle_beta   90.00
_cell.angle_gamma   90.00
#
_symmetry.space_group_name_H-M   'P 1'
#
loop_
_entity.id
_entity.type
_entity.pdbx_description
1 polymer ?
#
loop_
_entity_poly.entity_id
_entity_poly.type
_entity_poly.pdbx_seq_one_letter_code
_entity_poly.pdbx_strand_id
1 'polypeptide(L)'
;MTDQKFPFLRLPDNLRSKVSQTTEYLEIIAYSFLSKKSYSMVKALRLPILNVMITMKKQPQIEVTLSFISIKFELNMPENDEKITHLNGFPVDVKVTYLNFENYEFNEKITTWTNQGKTVGEWIQHLCSLNQPKNCYVTDFYVREIELDVQTFHNTFPKPFSVNIIFHQAEADENDIMSAQNVLKAFQLVSQYFRFERFPFQHHLSLQHIGMENSKILVLRYPRNLRIDDFLTLNAKNMTDQRFPFHRLPDDLRLKVLQTTNHLEIMAYSFLSKKACSTVKDLHLPIFNVIITMKKQLELEVTLSCISIQFELNMLENDEKMTHLSGLPVGVKVTYLNFENHEFNEKISTWTNQGKTVGEWIKHLRSISQPKFCYVNVFHHIGMGNLKWLDMQSPRNLNVLDLSTLNAETIWIKTDQMSLRDLNRFFKLWKKGSNPKLEELSISWNTDNLLDWNVMLKGLKAKPTRNSRENTLSIENCRGVCGELKCEWWPDLNRLRVEFTVPK
;
A
#
# COMPACT_ATOMS: atom_id res chain seq x y z
N MET A 1 -13.88 -10.04 46.68
CA MET A 1 -13.26 -8.74 47.04
C MET A 1 -13.24 -8.67 48.56
N THR A 2 -12.09 -8.37 49.16
CA THR A 2 -11.93 -8.15 50.60
C THR A 2 -12.60 -6.82 51.01
N ASP A 3 -13.29 -6.80 52.14
CA ASP A 3 -14.19 -5.75 52.65
C ASP A 3 -13.53 -4.38 53.01
N GLN A 4 -12.32 -4.09 52.52
CA GLN A 4 -11.70 -2.78 52.76
C GLN A 4 -12.25 -1.73 51.78
N LYS A 5 -13.29 -1.03 52.22
CA LYS A 5 -13.87 0.14 51.55
C LYS A 5 -12.89 1.31 51.59
N PHE A 6 -12.08 1.47 50.55
CA PHE A 6 -11.34 2.73 50.33
C PHE A 6 -12.34 3.90 50.24
N PRO A 7 -12.26 4.94 51.10
CA PRO A 7 -13.29 5.95 51.22
C PRO A 7 -13.15 7.03 50.13
N PHE A 8 -13.11 6.63 48.86
CA PHE A 8 -13.02 7.51 47.68
C PHE A 8 -14.05 8.65 47.72
N LEU A 9 -15.22 8.38 48.32
CA LEU A 9 -16.32 9.33 48.46
C LEU A 9 -16.05 10.48 49.44
N ARG A 10 -15.06 10.40 50.34
CA ARG A 10 -14.71 11.51 51.24
C ARG A 10 -13.75 12.51 50.62
N LEU A 11 -13.24 12.21 49.42
CA LEU A 11 -12.31 13.10 48.74
C LEU A 11 -13.06 14.24 48.02
N PRO A 12 -12.57 15.49 48.09
CA PRO A 12 -12.98 16.59 47.22
C PRO A 12 -12.74 16.26 45.74
N ASP A 13 -13.48 16.90 44.82
CA ASP A 13 -13.51 16.53 43.39
C ASP A 13 -12.15 16.65 42.68
N ASN A 14 -11.31 17.61 43.10
CA ASN A 14 -9.94 17.76 42.61
C ASN A 14 -9.02 16.59 43.07
N LEU A 15 -9.24 16.03 44.26
CA LEU A 15 -8.50 14.87 44.77
C LEU A 15 -9.04 13.57 44.17
N ARG A 16 -10.34 13.47 43.87
CA ARG A 16 -10.88 12.33 43.11
C ARG A 16 -10.29 12.23 41.72
N SER A 17 -10.19 13.35 41.01
CA SER A 17 -9.52 13.40 39.70
C SER A 17 -8.05 13.00 39.78
N LYS A 18 -7.36 13.33 40.89
CA LYS A 18 -5.94 13.00 41.10
C LYS A 18 -5.74 11.54 41.52
N VAL A 19 -6.64 10.98 42.33
CA VAL A 19 -6.65 9.55 42.65
C VAL A 19 -6.98 8.71 41.41
N SER A 20 -7.93 9.14 40.57
CA SER A 20 -8.20 8.49 39.27
C SER A 20 -7.03 8.57 38.28
N GLN A 21 -6.08 9.50 38.44
CA GLN A 21 -4.83 9.54 37.67
C GLN A 21 -3.74 8.60 38.22
N THR A 22 -3.85 8.15 39.47
CA THR A 22 -2.88 7.28 40.15
C THR A 22 -3.37 5.85 40.39
N THR A 23 -4.67 5.60 40.24
CA THR A 23 -5.31 4.30 40.44
C THR A 23 -5.31 3.50 39.13
N GLU A 24 -4.92 2.22 39.19
CA GLU A 24 -4.96 1.32 38.02
C GLU A 24 -6.36 1.28 37.41
N TYR A 25 -6.47 1.36 36.08
CA TYR A 25 -7.76 1.33 35.39
C TYR A 25 -8.62 0.11 35.75
N LEU A 26 -7.98 -1.02 36.08
CA LEU A 26 -8.65 -2.22 36.56
C LEU A 26 -9.45 -1.97 37.85
N GLU A 27 -8.88 -1.24 38.80
CA GLU A 27 -9.55 -0.93 40.07
C GLU A 27 -10.69 0.07 39.86
N ILE A 28 -10.52 1.03 38.94
CA ILE A 28 -11.59 1.97 38.57
C ILE A 28 -12.77 1.23 37.94
N ILE A 29 -12.49 0.28 37.02
CA ILE A 29 -13.53 -0.55 36.42
C ILE A 29 -14.16 -1.47 37.47
N ALA A 30 -13.38 -2.07 38.37
CA ALA A 30 -13.90 -2.89 39.47
C ALA A 30 -14.87 -2.08 40.36
N TYR A 31 -14.51 -0.84 40.70
CA TYR A 31 -15.34 0.07 41.48
C TYR A 31 -16.70 0.33 40.83
N SER A 32 -16.76 0.35 39.50
CA SER A 32 -18.01 0.56 38.76
C SER A 32 -19.07 -0.52 39.04
N PHE A 33 -18.68 -1.74 39.42
CA PHE A 33 -19.59 -2.85 39.71
C PHE A 33 -20.24 -2.78 41.11
N LEU A 34 -19.74 -1.94 42.01
CA LEU A 34 -20.19 -1.93 43.41
C LEU A 34 -21.61 -1.37 43.61
N SER A 35 -22.02 -0.39 42.80
CA SER A 35 -23.35 0.23 42.91
C SER A 35 -23.71 1.08 41.70
N LYS A 36 -24.99 1.40 41.52
CA LYS A 36 -25.46 2.37 40.50
C LYS A 36 -24.78 3.75 40.63
N LYS A 37 -24.49 4.17 41.86
CA LYS A 37 -23.78 5.43 42.15
C LYS A 37 -22.33 5.35 41.68
N SER A 38 -21.63 4.27 42.04
CA SER A 38 -20.24 4.03 41.62
C SER A 38 -20.12 3.96 40.09
N TYR A 39 -21.04 3.25 39.44
CA TYR A 39 -21.13 3.17 37.99
C TYR A 39 -21.27 4.56 37.34
N SER A 40 -22.20 5.37 37.85
CA SER A 40 -22.43 6.74 37.33
C SER A 40 -21.20 7.63 37.47
N MET A 41 -20.45 7.47 38.57
CA MET A 41 -19.19 8.18 38.78
C MET A 41 -18.12 7.76 37.79
N VAL A 42 -17.89 6.46 37.60
CA VAL A 42 -16.88 5.96 36.65
C VAL A 42 -17.23 6.39 35.22
N LYS A 43 -18.51 6.34 34.85
CA LYS A 43 -19.00 6.84 33.56
C LYS A 43 -18.71 8.33 33.36
N ALA A 44 -18.80 9.13 34.43
CA ALA A 44 -18.47 10.56 34.38
C ALA A 44 -16.97 10.84 34.21
N LEU A 45 -16.09 9.91 34.59
CA LEU A 45 -14.63 10.04 34.40
C LEU A 45 -14.22 9.98 32.92
N ARG A 46 -15.07 9.46 32.02
CA ARG A 46 -14.79 9.33 30.58
C ARG A 46 -13.44 8.65 30.32
N LEU A 47 -13.27 7.46 30.88
CA LEU A 47 -12.05 6.67 30.75
C LEU A 47 -11.61 6.59 29.27
N PRO A 48 -10.29 6.67 28.96
CA PRO A 48 -9.77 6.68 27.59
C PRO A 48 -9.81 5.28 26.94
N ILE A 49 -10.99 4.67 26.93
CA ILE A 49 -11.25 3.39 26.27
C ILE A 49 -11.14 3.61 24.76
N LEU A 50 -10.16 2.95 24.16
CA LEU A 50 -9.88 3.00 22.72
C LEU A 50 -10.70 1.98 21.94
N ASN A 51 -10.90 0.79 22.52
CA ASN A 51 -11.61 -0.31 21.88
C ASN A 51 -12.25 -1.21 22.92
N VAL A 52 -13.42 -1.75 22.59
CA VAL A 52 -14.04 -2.85 23.33
C VAL A 52 -14.28 -4.00 22.34
N MET A 53 -13.60 -5.11 22.55
CA MET A 53 -13.80 -6.33 21.79
C MET A 53 -14.72 -7.28 22.56
N ILE A 54 -15.80 -7.73 21.94
CA ILE A 54 -16.70 -8.72 22.53
C ILE A 54 -16.60 -9.98 21.69
N THR A 55 -16.17 -11.07 22.31
CA THR A 55 -16.08 -12.39 21.68
C THR A 55 -17.15 -13.31 22.23
N MET A 56 -18.14 -13.59 21.40
CA MET A 56 -19.26 -14.48 21.69
C MET A 56 -18.95 -15.89 21.20
N LYS A 57 -18.66 -16.75 22.17
CA LYS A 57 -18.39 -18.18 22.06
C LYS A 57 -18.89 -18.85 23.34
N LYS A 58 -18.76 -20.17 23.51
CA LYS A 58 -19.26 -20.93 24.67
C LYS A 58 -18.87 -20.30 26.02
N GLN A 59 -17.68 -19.71 26.08
CA GLN A 59 -17.18 -18.90 27.18
C GLN A 59 -16.99 -17.44 26.71
N PRO A 60 -18.00 -16.56 26.87
CA PRO A 60 -17.95 -15.20 26.35
C PRO A 60 -16.79 -14.39 26.93
N GLN A 61 -16.21 -13.52 26.11
CA GLN A 61 -15.08 -12.68 26.50
C GLN A 61 -15.35 -11.23 26.14
N ILE A 62 -14.97 -10.31 27.03
CA ILE A 62 -15.03 -8.87 26.79
C ILE A 62 -13.65 -8.31 27.08
N GLU A 63 -13.03 -7.65 26.12
CA GLU A 63 -11.71 -7.05 26.26
C GLU A 63 -11.81 -5.54 26.08
N VAL A 64 -11.34 -4.80 27.07
CA VAL A 64 -11.34 -3.34 27.10
C VAL A 64 -9.90 -2.85 26.97
N THR A 65 -9.61 -2.10 25.92
CA THR A 65 -8.28 -1.54 25.65
C THR A 65 -8.26 -0.05 26.00
N LEU A 66 -7.30 0.37 26.82
CA LEU A 66 -7.05 1.76 27.21
C LEU A 66 -5.56 2.09 26.98
N SER A 67 -5.23 2.86 25.95
CA SER A 67 -3.83 3.15 25.57
C SER A 67 -2.99 1.87 25.44
N PHE A 68 -2.07 1.63 26.37
CA PHE A 68 -1.17 0.47 26.41
C PHE A 68 -1.66 -0.63 27.37
N ILE A 69 -2.90 -0.53 27.86
CA ILE A 69 -3.47 -1.46 28.81
C ILE A 69 -4.58 -2.25 28.12
N SER A 70 -4.57 -3.57 28.30
CA SER A 70 -5.69 -4.43 27.93
C SER A 70 -6.24 -5.16 29.15
N ILE A 71 -7.56 -5.12 29.30
CA ILE A 71 -8.26 -5.80 30.39
C ILE A 71 -9.29 -6.74 29.79
N LYS A 72 -9.02 -8.04 29.92
CA LYS A 72 -9.85 -9.10 29.37
C LYS A 72 -10.66 -9.77 30.48
N PHE A 73 -11.98 -9.80 30.30
CA PHE A 73 -12.96 -10.45 31.15
C PHE A 73 -13.44 -11.73 30.45
N GLU A 74 -13.09 -12.90 30.96
CA GLU A 74 -13.58 -14.20 30.49
C GLU A 74 -14.72 -14.65 31.42
N LEU A 75 -15.93 -14.68 30.89
CA LEU A 75 -17.16 -15.02 31.62
C LEU A 75 -17.31 -16.54 31.62
N ASN A 76 -16.98 -17.19 32.75
CA ASN A 76 -17.00 -18.64 32.86
C ASN A 76 -18.44 -19.14 33.08
N MET A 77 -19.05 -19.68 32.04
CA MET A 77 -20.38 -20.29 32.00
C MET A 77 -20.34 -21.75 32.46
N PRO A 78 -21.41 -22.25 33.11
CA PRO A 78 -21.51 -23.65 33.52
C PRO A 78 -21.47 -24.60 32.31
N GLU A 79 -20.87 -25.78 32.48
CA GLU A 79 -20.52 -26.69 31.37
C GLU A 79 -21.72 -27.33 30.64
N ASN A 80 -22.92 -27.26 31.23
CA ASN A 80 -24.10 -27.99 30.79
C ASN A 80 -24.71 -27.50 29.48
N ASP A 81 -24.43 -26.27 29.06
CA ASP A 81 -24.98 -25.72 27.83
C ASP A 81 -24.01 -25.97 26.66
N GLU A 82 -24.45 -26.75 25.66
CA GLU A 82 -23.68 -26.95 24.43
C GLU A 82 -23.49 -25.62 23.66
N LYS A 83 -24.46 -24.69 23.77
CA LYS A 83 -24.51 -23.42 23.04
C LYS A 83 -25.15 -22.30 23.86
N ILE A 84 -24.83 -21.05 23.54
CA ILE A 84 -25.49 -19.87 24.13
C ILE A 84 -26.74 -19.51 23.34
N THR A 85 -27.92 -19.76 23.92
CA THR A 85 -29.23 -19.46 23.32
C THR A 85 -29.88 -18.18 23.84
N HIS A 86 -29.36 -17.63 24.95
CA HIS A 86 -29.84 -16.40 25.57
C HIS A 86 -28.73 -15.74 26.39
N LEU A 87 -28.87 -14.44 26.70
CA LEU A 87 -27.86 -13.67 27.44
C LEU A 87 -28.20 -13.43 28.91
N ASN A 88 -29.28 -14.05 29.40
CA ASN A 88 -29.73 -13.98 30.81
C ASN A 88 -28.99 -14.98 31.72
N GLY A 89 -28.11 -15.81 31.16
CA GLY A 89 -27.28 -16.73 31.94
C GLY A 89 -26.31 -15.97 32.85
N PHE A 90 -26.08 -16.50 34.04
CA PHE A 90 -25.11 -15.96 34.99
C PHE A 90 -23.79 -16.74 34.86
N PRO A 91 -22.66 -16.05 34.66
CA PRO A 91 -21.34 -16.68 34.81
C PRO A 91 -21.20 -17.23 36.23
N VAL A 92 -20.47 -18.34 36.38
CA VAL A 92 -20.06 -18.88 37.69
C VAL A 92 -19.06 -17.92 38.33
N ASP A 93 -18.05 -17.54 37.56
CA ASP A 93 -17.05 -16.54 37.92
C ASP A 93 -16.55 -15.82 36.65
N VAL A 94 -15.72 -14.80 36.86
CA VAL A 94 -15.14 -14.01 35.78
C VAL A 94 -13.64 -13.97 35.95
N LYS A 95 -12.90 -14.60 35.04
CA LYS A 95 -11.44 -14.49 35.01
C LYS A 95 -11.07 -13.16 34.36
N VAL A 96 -10.27 -12.37 35.05
CA VAL A 96 -9.84 -11.04 34.61
C VAL A 96 -8.34 -11.02 34.42
N THR A 97 -7.91 -10.86 33.18
CA THR A 97 -6.51 -10.70 32.79
C THR A 97 -6.23 -9.24 32.48
N TYR A 98 -5.27 -8.66 33.20
CA TYR A 98 -4.75 -7.32 32.97
C TYR A 98 -3.36 -7.41 32.34
N LEU A 99 -3.17 -6.71 31.23
CA LEU A 99 -1.92 -6.60 30.51
C LEU A 99 -1.52 -5.13 30.39
N ASN A 100 -0.27 -4.80 30.70
CA ASN A 100 0.30 -3.48 30.46
C ASN A 100 1.51 -3.58 29.52
N PHE A 101 1.51 -2.78 28.44
CA PHE A 101 2.51 -2.76 27.38
C PHE A 101 3.47 -1.55 27.43
N GLU A 102 3.42 -0.70 28.47
CA GLU A 102 4.16 0.58 28.48
C GLU A 102 5.70 0.47 28.49
N ASN A 103 6.30 -0.62 29.00
CA ASN A 103 7.73 -0.61 29.35
C ASN A 103 8.58 -1.82 28.88
N TYR A 104 8.17 -2.57 27.85
CA TYR A 104 8.84 -3.83 27.40
C TYR A 104 8.92 -4.96 28.45
N GLU A 105 8.69 -4.67 29.74
CA GLU A 105 8.39 -5.65 30.78
C GLU A 105 6.91 -6.03 30.70
N PHE A 106 6.66 -7.27 30.29
CA PHE A 106 5.32 -7.84 30.22
C PHE A 106 4.78 -8.04 31.65
N ASN A 107 3.91 -7.13 32.09
CA ASN A 107 3.23 -7.26 33.38
C ASN A 107 1.81 -7.80 33.16
N GLU A 108 1.66 -9.11 33.35
CA GLU A 108 0.38 -9.82 33.34
C GLU A 108 -0.10 -10.08 34.77
N LYS A 109 -1.32 -9.64 35.06
CA LYS A 109 -2.01 -9.92 36.33
C LYS A 109 -3.33 -10.62 36.05
N ILE A 110 -3.46 -11.84 36.56
CA ILE A 110 -4.67 -12.64 36.44
C ILE A 110 -5.37 -12.67 37.80
N THR A 111 -6.65 -12.34 37.82
CA THR A 111 -7.49 -12.40 39.02
C THR A 111 -8.84 -13.03 38.69
N THR A 112 -9.48 -13.68 39.65
CA THR A 112 -10.84 -14.22 39.49
C THR A 112 -11.83 -13.37 40.29
N TRP A 113 -12.85 -12.87 39.61
CA TRP A 113 -13.91 -12.07 40.21
C TRP A 113 -15.18 -12.92 40.33
N THR A 114 -16.02 -12.59 41.30
CA THR A 114 -17.39 -13.12 41.30
C THR A 114 -18.17 -12.51 40.12
N ASN A 115 -19.24 -13.16 39.69
CA ASN A 115 -20.10 -12.71 38.59
C ASN A 115 -20.83 -11.37 38.82
N GLN A 116 -20.62 -10.74 39.98
CA GLN A 116 -21.23 -9.48 40.39
C GLN A 116 -22.77 -9.48 40.37
N GLY A 117 -23.41 -10.66 40.42
CA GLY A 117 -24.85 -10.81 40.30
C GLY A 117 -25.41 -10.31 38.96
N LYS A 118 -24.59 -10.33 37.90
CA LYS A 118 -24.94 -9.85 36.56
C LYS A 118 -24.98 -10.99 35.55
N THR A 119 -25.96 -10.92 34.66
CA THR A 119 -26.06 -11.77 33.48
C THR A 119 -25.01 -11.41 32.44
N VAL A 120 -24.74 -12.30 31.47
CA VAL A 120 -23.82 -12.02 30.34
C VAL A 120 -24.22 -10.74 29.62
N GLY A 121 -25.51 -10.54 29.35
CA GLY A 121 -25.99 -9.33 28.69
C GLY A 121 -25.76 -8.05 29.50
N GLU A 122 -25.96 -8.11 30.81
CA GLU A 122 -25.67 -6.98 31.70
C GLU A 122 -24.16 -6.68 31.80
N TRP A 123 -23.29 -7.68 31.73
CA TRP A 123 -21.84 -7.47 31.66
C TRP A 123 -21.45 -6.70 30.39
N ILE A 124 -21.97 -7.12 29.24
CA ILE A 124 -21.76 -6.44 27.95
C ILE A 124 -22.24 -5.00 28.03
N GLN A 125 -23.50 -4.78 28.44
CA GLN A 125 -24.09 -3.44 28.54
C GLN A 125 -23.34 -2.55 29.54
N HIS A 126 -22.95 -3.09 30.69
CA HIS A 126 -22.26 -2.35 31.74
C HIS A 126 -20.92 -1.82 31.24
N LEU A 127 -20.06 -2.70 30.71
CA LEU A 127 -18.72 -2.34 30.22
C LEU A 127 -18.80 -1.43 28.99
N CYS A 128 -19.66 -1.75 28.02
CA CYS A 128 -19.82 -0.94 26.82
C CYS A 128 -20.38 0.45 27.10
N SER A 129 -21.07 0.64 28.22
CA SER A 129 -21.68 1.93 28.58
C SER A 129 -20.80 2.80 29.48
N LEU A 130 -19.62 2.31 29.92
CA LEU A 130 -18.66 3.10 30.71
C LEU A 130 -18.07 4.25 29.89
N ASN A 131 -17.89 4.06 28.59
CA ASN A 131 -17.58 5.10 27.63
C ASN A 131 -18.25 4.77 26.30
N GLN A 132 -18.69 5.78 25.53
CA GLN A 132 -19.26 5.63 24.18
C GLN A 132 -18.30 6.19 23.12
N PRO A 133 -17.12 5.58 22.91
CA PRO A 133 -16.23 6.00 21.84
C PRO A 133 -16.90 5.78 20.48
N LYS A 134 -16.76 6.75 19.57
CA LYS A 134 -17.25 6.62 18.19
C LYS A 134 -16.41 5.55 17.48
N ASN A 135 -17.05 4.50 16.95
CA ASN A 135 -16.44 3.48 16.08
C ASN A 135 -15.44 2.50 16.73
N CYS A 136 -15.64 2.11 17.99
CA CYS A 136 -14.64 1.36 18.77
C CYS A 136 -15.16 0.04 19.36
N TYR A 137 -16.21 -0.55 18.77
CA TYR A 137 -16.70 -1.87 19.18
C TYR A 137 -16.44 -2.88 18.08
N VAL A 138 -15.73 -3.95 18.42
CA VAL A 138 -15.50 -5.11 17.56
C VAL A 138 -16.20 -6.30 18.18
N THR A 139 -17.05 -6.97 17.42
CA THR A 139 -17.81 -8.13 17.92
C THR A 139 -17.49 -9.36 17.09
N ASP A 140 -16.95 -10.38 17.74
CA ASP A 140 -16.61 -11.67 17.17
C ASP A 140 -17.68 -12.69 17.55
N PHE A 141 -18.26 -13.36 16.57
CA PHE A 141 -19.31 -14.36 16.75
C PHE A 141 -18.84 -15.70 16.23
N TYR A 142 -18.69 -16.66 17.14
CA TYR A 142 -18.31 -18.03 16.83
C TYR A 142 -19.58 -18.80 16.47
N VAL A 143 -19.72 -19.09 15.18
CA VAL A 143 -20.86 -19.84 14.66
C VAL A 143 -20.86 -21.24 15.29
N ARG A 144 -22.06 -21.80 15.51
CA ARG A 144 -22.34 -23.04 16.24
C ARG A 144 -22.30 -22.96 17.76
N GLU A 145 -21.49 -22.07 18.33
CA GLU A 145 -21.41 -21.87 19.79
C GLU A 145 -22.48 -20.92 20.32
N ILE A 146 -23.13 -20.18 19.42
CA ILE A 146 -24.20 -19.23 19.73
C ILE A 146 -25.43 -19.48 18.84
N GLU A 147 -26.61 -19.30 19.43
CA GLU A 147 -27.91 -19.45 18.76
C GLU A 147 -28.87 -18.41 19.32
N LEU A 148 -28.51 -17.14 19.13
CA LEU A 148 -29.27 -15.99 19.61
C LEU A 148 -30.20 -15.48 18.52
N ASP A 149 -31.37 -14.99 18.93
CA ASP A 149 -32.30 -14.30 18.04
C ASP A 149 -31.86 -12.85 17.78
N VAL A 150 -32.41 -12.27 16.69
CA VAL A 150 -32.10 -10.90 16.25
C VAL A 150 -32.42 -9.85 17.31
N GLN A 151 -33.50 -10.02 18.08
CA GLN A 151 -33.92 -9.05 19.09
C GLN A 151 -32.96 -9.02 20.28
N THR A 152 -32.46 -10.19 20.70
CA THR A 152 -31.46 -10.28 21.76
C THR A 152 -30.19 -9.49 21.42
N PHE A 153 -29.74 -9.53 20.16
CA PHE A 153 -28.62 -8.71 19.69
C PHE A 153 -28.91 -7.21 19.78
N HIS A 154 -30.05 -6.77 19.25
CA HIS A 154 -30.46 -5.35 19.26
C HIS A 154 -30.58 -4.76 20.67
N ASN A 155 -31.03 -5.55 21.64
CA ASN A 155 -31.26 -5.09 23.01
C ASN A 155 -29.96 -5.00 23.83
N THR A 156 -28.96 -5.82 23.50
CA THR A 156 -27.80 -6.04 24.37
C THR A 156 -26.54 -5.36 23.86
N PHE A 157 -26.30 -5.40 22.55
CA PHE A 157 -25.04 -4.97 21.98
C PHE A 157 -25.09 -3.49 21.58
N PRO A 158 -23.99 -2.73 21.80
CA PRO A 158 -23.83 -1.42 21.18
C PRO A 158 -23.75 -1.56 19.66
N LYS A 159 -23.88 -0.45 18.92
CA LYS A 159 -23.68 -0.45 17.46
C LYS A 159 -22.21 -0.76 17.14
N PRO A 160 -21.89 -1.95 16.59
CA PRO A 160 -20.51 -2.32 16.34
C PRO A 160 -19.94 -1.57 15.15
N PHE A 161 -18.65 -1.24 15.22
CA PHE A 161 -17.91 -0.75 14.04
C PHE A 161 -17.60 -1.91 13.08
N SER A 162 -17.19 -3.04 13.65
CA SER A 162 -16.81 -4.27 12.94
C SER A 162 -17.51 -5.47 13.54
N VAL A 163 -18.10 -6.29 12.68
CA VAL A 163 -18.69 -7.58 13.04
C VAL A 163 -17.93 -8.69 12.34
N ASN A 164 -17.33 -9.59 13.12
CA ASN A 164 -16.61 -10.75 12.61
C ASN A 164 -17.43 -12.02 12.89
N ILE A 165 -17.66 -12.83 11.87
CA ILE A 165 -18.41 -14.09 11.95
C ILE A 165 -17.44 -15.23 11.61
N ILE A 166 -17.25 -16.15 12.56
CA ILE A 166 -16.17 -17.14 12.53
C ILE A 166 -16.76 -18.54 12.41
N PHE A 167 -16.37 -19.26 11.35
CA PHE A 167 -16.79 -20.64 11.09
C PHE A 167 -15.63 -21.62 11.40
N HIS A 168 -15.73 -22.38 12.48
CA HIS A 168 -14.68 -23.34 12.81
C HIS A 168 -14.68 -24.57 11.88
N GLN A 169 -15.87 -25.11 11.62
CA GLN A 169 -16.06 -26.38 10.93
C GLN A 169 -15.97 -26.26 9.41
N ALA A 170 -15.47 -27.31 8.77
CA ALA A 170 -15.24 -27.34 7.32
C ALA A 170 -16.55 -27.21 6.52
N GLU A 171 -17.64 -27.69 7.13
CA GLU A 171 -18.99 -27.65 6.61
C GLU A 171 -19.91 -26.96 7.63
N ALA A 172 -20.81 -26.12 7.12
CA ALA A 172 -21.89 -25.52 7.91
C ALA A 172 -23.16 -26.36 7.78
N ASP A 173 -23.89 -26.49 8.88
CA ASP A 173 -25.25 -27.04 8.91
C ASP A 173 -26.31 -25.92 8.89
N GLU A 174 -27.60 -26.28 8.93
CA GLU A 174 -28.69 -25.30 8.92
C GLU A 174 -28.66 -24.34 10.13
N ASN A 175 -28.22 -24.82 11.30
CA ASN A 175 -28.13 -24.00 12.50
C ASN A 175 -26.99 -22.98 12.40
N ASP A 176 -25.85 -23.37 11.83
CA ASP A 176 -24.74 -22.47 11.57
C ASP A 176 -25.15 -21.32 10.64
N ILE A 177 -25.87 -21.66 9.58
CA ILE A 177 -26.41 -20.70 8.61
C ILE A 177 -27.40 -19.76 9.30
N MET A 178 -28.31 -20.31 10.10
CA MET A 178 -29.30 -19.53 10.86
C MET A 178 -28.64 -18.56 11.85
N SER A 179 -27.63 -19.02 12.61
CA SER A 179 -26.89 -18.17 13.55
C SER A 179 -26.17 -17.04 12.84
N ALA A 180 -25.51 -17.31 11.71
CA ALA A 180 -24.87 -16.27 10.90
C ALA A 180 -25.90 -15.28 10.34
N GLN A 181 -27.05 -15.75 9.85
CA GLN A 181 -28.15 -14.90 9.38
C GLN A 181 -28.67 -13.98 10.50
N ASN A 182 -28.85 -14.49 11.72
CA ASN A 182 -29.36 -13.70 12.84
C ASN A 182 -28.39 -12.58 13.22
N VAL A 183 -27.08 -12.87 13.26
CA VAL A 183 -26.04 -11.85 13.49
C VAL A 183 -26.07 -10.79 12.39
N LEU A 184 -26.15 -11.21 11.12
CA LEU A 184 -26.20 -10.27 10.00
C LEU A 184 -27.43 -9.39 10.05
N LYS A 185 -28.63 -9.98 10.18
CA LYS A 185 -29.89 -9.23 10.29
C LYS A 185 -29.84 -8.20 11.43
N ALA A 186 -29.22 -8.54 12.55
CA ALA A 186 -29.10 -7.64 13.69
C ALA A 186 -28.17 -6.43 13.44
N PHE A 187 -27.11 -6.59 12.64
CA PHE A 187 -26.07 -5.56 12.53
C PHE A 187 -25.91 -4.94 11.15
N GLN A 188 -26.54 -5.48 10.11
CA GLN A 188 -26.35 -5.08 8.70
C GLN A 188 -26.62 -3.60 8.44
N LEU A 189 -27.62 -3.02 9.12
CA LEU A 189 -27.98 -1.60 8.96
C LEU A 189 -27.13 -0.65 9.81
N VAL A 190 -26.39 -1.16 10.81
CA VAL A 190 -25.68 -0.34 11.80
C VAL A 190 -24.15 -0.48 11.73
N SER A 191 -23.65 -1.59 11.22
CA SER A 191 -22.21 -1.85 11.04
C SER A 191 -21.76 -1.53 9.61
N GLN A 192 -20.56 -0.97 9.48
CA GLN A 192 -19.98 -0.66 8.17
C GLN A 192 -19.03 -1.75 7.68
N TYR A 193 -18.52 -2.58 8.59
CA TYR A 193 -17.48 -3.56 8.32
C TYR A 193 -17.92 -4.94 8.77
N PHE A 194 -17.99 -5.87 7.82
CA PHE A 194 -18.25 -7.28 8.08
C PHE A 194 -17.05 -8.11 7.67
N ARG A 195 -16.66 -9.04 8.55
CA ARG A 195 -15.61 -10.02 8.27
C ARG A 195 -16.16 -11.42 8.45
N PHE A 196 -15.88 -12.28 7.50
CA PHE A 196 -16.07 -13.72 7.68
C PHE A 196 -14.72 -14.40 7.78
N GLU A 197 -14.56 -15.25 8.78
CA GLU A 197 -13.39 -16.10 8.92
C GLU A 197 -13.77 -17.55 8.65
N ARG A 198 -13.03 -18.18 7.72
CA ARG A 198 -13.16 -19.59 7.32
C ARG A 198 -14.54 -19.97 6.80
N PHE A 199 -15.22 -19.03 6.14
CA PHE A 199 -16.57 -19.25 5.57
C PHE A 199 -16.63 -20.52 4.71
N PRO A 200 -17.54 -21.47 4.98
CA PRO A 200 -17.61 -22.75 4.29
C PRO A 200 -18.55 -22.67 3.08
N PHE A 201 -18.03 -22.25 1.92
CA PHE A 201 -18.83 -22.33 0.69
C PHE A 201 -19.20 -23.80 0.40
N GLN A 202 -20.45 -24.05 0.03
CA GLN A 202 -20.95 -25.39 -0.32
C GLN A 202 -21.87 -25.28 -1.55
N HIS A 203 -22.24 -26.41 -2.15
CA HIS A 203 -23.14 -26.41 -3.31
C HIS A 203 -24.46 -25.65 -3.05
N HIS A 204 -24.95 -25.67 -1.82
CA HIS A 204 -26.19 -25.00 -1.37
C HIS A 204 -25.94 -23.81 -0.43
N LEU A 205 -24.69 -23.39 -0.20
CA LEU A 205 -24.37 -22.30 0.73
C LEU A 205 -23.43 -21.27 0.08
N SER A 206 -23.95 -20.07 -0.11
CA SER A 206 -23.22 -18.87 -0.56
C SER A 206 -23.54 -17.67 0.35
N LEU A 207 -22.89 -16.52 0.15
CA LEU A 207 -23.16 -15.34 0.98
C LEU A 207 -24.56 -14.73 0.78
N GLN A 208 -25.21 -14.96 -0.37
CA GLN A 208 -26.62 -14.60 -0.55
C GLN A 208 -27.52 -15.34 0.42
N HIS A 209 -27.22 -16.62 0.68
CA HIS A 209 -28.04 -17.45 1.56
C HIS A 209 -27.96 -17.02 3.02
N ILE A 210 -26.96 -16.24 3.43
CA ILE A 210 -26.89 -15.66 4.78
C ILE A 210 -27.47 -14.24 4.85
N GLY A 211 -27.99 -13.69 3.75
CA GLY A 211 -28.64 -12.37 3.72
C GLY A 211 -27.67 -11.19 3.63
N MET A 212 -26.44 -11.39 3.10
CA MET A 212 -25.50 -10.29 2.89
C MET A 212 -25.92 -9.40 1.73
N GLU A 213 -26.48 -8.23 2.04
CA GLU A 213 -26.82 -7.18 1.10
C GLU A 213 -26.31 -5.81 1.58
N ASN A 214 -25.77 -4.98 0.69
CA ASN A 214 -25.49 -3.56 0.96
C ASN A 214 -24.45 -3.25 2.06
N SER A 215 -23.44 -4.10 2.27
CA SER A 215 -22.32 -3.80 3.18
C SER A 215 -21.30 -2.86 2.53
N LYS A 216 -20.83 -1.84 3.27
CA LYS A 216 -19.79 -0.92 2.78
C LYS A 216 -18.44 -1.63 2.59
N ILE A 217 -18.04 -2.45 3.55
CA ILE A 217 -16.78 -3.19 3.51
C ILE A 217 -17.05 -4.64 3.93
N LEU A 218 -16.68 -5.58 3.06
CA LEU A 218 -16.75 -7.02 3.31
C LEU A 218 -15.35 -7.63 3.21
N VAL A 219 -14.95 -8.40 4.22
CA VAL A 219 -13.66 -9.09 4.26
C VAL A 219 -13.86 -10.58 4.44
N LEU A 220 -13.31 -11.37 3.52
CA LEU A 220 -13.27 -12.84 3.63
C LEU A 220 -11.86 -13.26 4.01
N ARG A 221 -11.69 -13.91 5.17
CA ARG A 221 -10.42 -14.48 5.62
C ARG A 221 -10.47 -15.99 5.54
N TYR A 222 -9.57 -16.57 4.76
CA TYR A 222 -9.42 -18.01 4.60
C TYR A 222 -10.70 -18.77 4.18
N PRO A 223 -11.49 -18.27 3.20
CA PRO A 223 -12.71 -18.95 2.78
C PRO A 223 -12.42 -20.37 2.27
N ARG A 224 -13.32 -21.32 2.58
CA ARG A 224 -13.23 -22.72 2.15
C ARG A 224 -14.14 -22.94 0.95
N ASN A 225 -13.68 -23.70 -0.05
CA ASN A 225 -14.45 -24.12 -1.22
C ASN A 225 -15.07 -22.98 -2.07
N LEU A 226 -14.50 -21.77 -2.01
CA LEU A 226 -15.00 -20.60 -2.75
C LEU A 226 -14.96 -20.82 -4.27
N ARG A 227 -16.12 -20.71 -4.93
CA ARG A 227 -16.26 -20.83 -6.40
C ARG A 227 -16.46 -19.46 -7.04
N ILE A 228 -16.38 -19.43 -8.37
CA ILE A 228 -16.54 -18.21 -9.17
C ILE A 228 -17.96 -17.66 -9.04
N ASP A 229 -18.94 -18.56 -9.11
CA ASP A 229 -20.35 -18.20 -9.08
C ASP A 229 -20.72 -17.53 -7.75
N ASP A 230 -20.02 -17.91 -6.67
CA ASP A 230 -20.19 -17.28 -5.36
C ASP A 230 -19.77 -15.79 -5.37
N PHE A 231 -18.87 -15.35 -6.28
CA PHE A 231 -18.52 -13.92 -6.43
C PHE A 231 -19.62 -13.09 -7.06
N LEU A 232 -20.38 -13.67 -7.99
CA LEU A 232 -21.51 -12.99 -8.62
C LEU A 232 -22.64 -12.74 -7.62
N THR A 233 -22.60 -13.42 -6.47
CA THR A 233 -23.56 -13.23 -5.37
C THR A 233 -23.16 -12.14 -4.38
N LEU A 234 -21.97 -11.54 -4.51
CA LEU A 234 -21.42 -10.59 -3.53
C LEU A 234 -21.83 -9.15 -3.84
N ASN A 235 -22.74 -8.59 -3.05
CA ASN A 235 -23.19 -7.21 -3.15
C ASN A 235 -22.52 -6.31 -2.09
N ALA A 236 -21.22 -6.05 -2.22
CA ALA A 236 -20.44 -5.20 -1.30
C ALA A 236 -19.63 -4.13 -2.06
N LYS A 237 -19.54 -2.92 -1.50
CA LYS A 237 -18.86 -1.79 -2.15
C LYS A 237 -17.34 -1.97 -2.28
N ASN A 238 -16.70 -2.57 -1.26
CA ASN A 238 -15.27 -2.90 -1.23
C ASN A 238 -15.08 -4.34 -0.73
N MET A 239 -14.21 -5.12 -1.39
CA MET A 239 -13.84 -6.49 -0.98
C MET A 239 -12.32 -6.68 -0.89
N THR A 240 -11.87 -7.42 0.13
CA THR A 240 -10.48 -7.86 0.26
C THR A 240 -10.44 -9.36 0.57
N ASP A 241 -10.02 -10.19 -0.41
CA ASP A 241 -9.81 -11.64 -0.24
C ASP A 241 -8.38 -12.00 -0.71
N GLN A 242 -7.74 -12.97 -0.03
CA GLN A 242 -6.40 -13.48 -0.34
C GLN A 242 -6.36 -14.47 -1.51
N ARG A 243 -7.50 -14.95 -2.05
CA ARG A 243 -7.54 -15.85 -3.23
C ARG A 243 -8.67 -15.49 -4.21
N PHE A 244 -8.68 -14.25 -4.67
CA PHE A 244 -9.60 -13.79 -5.69
C PHE A 244 -9.37 -14.55 -7.02
N PRO A 245 -10.37 -15.29 -7.58
CA PRO A 245 -10.25 -16.02 -8.83
C PRO A 245 -10.39 -15.08 -10.03
N PHE A 246 -9.55 -14.05 -10.04
CA PHE A 246 -9.54 -12.94 -10.99
C PHE A 246 -9.78 -13.40 -12.43
N HIS A 247 -9.06 -14.43 -12.85
CA HIS A 247 -9.02 -14.89 -14.24
C HIS A 247 -10.27 -15.61 -14.73
N ARG A 248 -11.19 -15.95 -13.82
CA ARG A 248 -12.45 -16.63 -14.10
C ARG A 248 -13.63 -15.67 -14.27
N LEU A 249 -13.44 -14.39 -13.97
CA LEU A 249 -14.46 -13.37 -14.18
C LEU A 249 -14.63 -13.02 -15.67
N PRO A 250 -15.83 -12.58 -16.08
CA PRO A 250 -16.06 -11.85 -17.33
C PRO A 250 -15.08 -10.67 -17.50
N ASP A 251 -14.72 -10.34 -18.74
CA ASP A 251 -13.70 -9.32 -19.05
C ASP A 251 -14.08 -7.94 -18.50
N ASP A 252 -15.35 -7.55 -18.55
CA ASP A 252 -15.89 -6.29 -18.04
C ASP A 252 -15.80 -6.17 -16.51
N LEU A 253 -16.05 -7.27 -15.78
CA LEU A 253 -15.93 -7.31 -14.33
C LEU A 253 -14.47 -7.32 -13.87
N ARG A 254 -13.56 -7.96 -14.63
CA ARG A 254 -12.11 -7.88 -14.36
C ARG A 254 -11.60 -6.44 -14.43
N LEU A 255 -12.06 -5.67 -15.41
CA LEU A 255 -11.69 -4.27 -15.55
C LEU A 255 -12.18 -3.44 -14.37
N LYS A 256 -13.43 -3.60 -13.94
CA LYS A 256 -13.97 -2.89 -12.76
C LYS A 256 -13.21 -3.21 -11.48
N VAL A 257 -12.84 -4.48 -11.27
CA VAL A 257 -12.05 -4.88 -10.09
C VAL A 257 -10.69 -4.19 -10.13
N LEU A 258 -9.98 -4.26 -11.26
CA LEU A 258 -8.68 -3.62 -11.38
C LEU A 258 -8.76 -2.08 -11.23
N GLN A 259 -9.84 -1.42 -11.67
CA GLN A 259 -10.03 0.02 -11.44
C GLN A 259 -10.12 0.42 -9.96
N THR A 260 -10.53 -0.51 -9.09
CA THR A 260 -10.63 -0.30 -7.64
C THR A 260 -9.44 -0.86 -6.85
N THR A 261 -8.50 -1.52 -7.55
CA THR A 261 -7.32 -2.16 -6.97
C THR A 261 -6.19 -1.14 -6.83
N ASN A 262 -5.31 -1.28 -5.83
CA ASN A 262 -4.17 -0.36 -5.72
C ASN A 262 -3.17 -0.54 -6.90
N HIS A 263 -2.50 0.54 -7.29
CA HIS A 263 -1.63 0.53 -8.47
C HIS A 263 -0.45 -0.44 -8.38
N LEU A 264 0.05 -0.72 -7.18
CA LEU A 264 1.12 -1.70 -6.96
C LEU A 264 0.64 -3.13 -7.28
N GLU A 265 -0.56 -3.49 -6.86
CA GLU A 265 -1.19 -4.78 -7.11
C GLU A 265 -1.59 -4.94 -8.57
N ILE A 266 -2.10 -3.88 -9.22
CA ILE A 266 -2.35 -3.90 -10.67
C ILE A 266 -1.05 -4.17 -11.43
N MET A 267 0.04 -3.53 -11.02
CA MET A 267 1.37 -3.76 -11.60
C MET A 267 1.85 -5.18 -11.36
N ALA A 268 1.78 -5.70 -10.14
CA ALA A 268 2.14 -7.08 -9.83
C ALA A 268 1.33 -8.08 -10.68
N TYR A 269 0.01 -7.86 -10.77
CA TYR A 269 -0.90 -8.66 -11.57
C TYR A 269 -0.47 -8.69 -13.05
N SER A 270 -0.08 -7.54 -13.61
CA SER A 270 0.33 -7.45 -15.02
C SER A 270 1.47 -8.42 -15.37
N PHE A 271 2.40 -8.69 -14.44
CA PHE A 271 3.56 -9.55 -14.68
C PHE A 271 3.25 -11.06 -14.64
N LEU A 272 2.04 -11.46 -14.22
CA LEU A 272 1.67 -12.87 -14.03
C LEU A 272 1.46 -13.64 -15.34
N SER A 273 0.93 -12.99 -16.39
CA SER A 273 0.67 -13.66 -17.67
C SER A 273 0.44 -12.67 -18.83
N LYS A 274 0.51 -13.15 -20.07
CA LYS A 274 0.15 -12.35 -21.26
C LYS A 274 -1.29 -11.84 -21.20
N LYS A 275 -2.22 -12.65 -20.69
CA LYS A 275 -3.64 -12.27 -20.51
C LYS A 275 -3.78 -11.17 -19.46
N ALA A 276 -3.06 -11.26 -18.35
CA ALA A 276 -3.02 -10.23 -17.33
C ALA A 276 -2.48 -8.90 -17.86
N CYS A 277 -1.35 -8.96 -18.59
CA CYS A 277 -0.75 -7.83 -19.27
C CYS A 277 -1.76 -7.13 -20.21
N SER A 278 -2.50 -7.89 -21.04
CA SER A 278 -3.53 -7.32 -21.92
C SER A 278 -4.64 -6.64 -21.14
N THR A 279 -5.15 -7.28 -20.07
CA THR A 279 -6.23 -6.72 -19.25
C THR A 279 -5.83 -5.40 -18.60
N VAL A 280 -4.56 -5.26 -18.18
CA VAL A 280 -4.05 -4.01 -17.60
C VAL A 280 -3.88 -2.91 -18.65
N LYS A 281 -3.58 -3.25 -19.91
CA LYS A 281 -3.54 -2.26 -21.01
C LYS A 281 -4.89 -1.60 -21.21
N ASP A 282 -5.95 -2.40 -21.15
CA ASP A 282 -7.32 -1.95 -21.36
C ASP A 282 -7.81 -1.00 -20.23
N LEU A 283 -7.12 -0.93 -19.09
CA LEU A 283 -7.42 0.02 -18.01
C LEU A 283 -7.01 1.45 -18.31
N HIS A 284 -6.10 1.67 -19.27
CA HIS A 284 -5.59 3.01 -19.61
C HIS A 284 -5.07 3.77 -18.38
N LEU A 285 -4.22 3.13 -17.57
CA LEU A 285 -3.67 3.73 -16.36
C LEU A 285 -3.03 5.10 -16.65
N PRO A 286 -3.26 6.13 -15.82
CA PRO A 286 -2.75 7.49 -16.02
C PRO A 286 -1.27 7.61 -15.63
N ILE A 287 -0.42 6.80 -16.28
CA ILE A 287 1.02 6.79 -16.04
C ILE A 287 1.60 8.10 -16.59
N PHE A 288 2.18 8.89 -15.68
CA PHE A 288 2.71 10.22 -15.99
C PHE A 288 4.10 10.11 -16.60
N ASN A 289 5.00 9.37 -15.95
CA ASN A 289 6.33 9.10 -16.45
C ASN A 289 6.81 7.67 -16.10
N VAL A 290 7.83 7.23 -16.81
CA VAL A 290 8.64 6.07 -16.48
C VAL A 290 10.10 6.51 -16.51
N ILE A 291 10.85 6.28 -15.43
CA ILE A 291 12.27 6.59 -15.32
C ILE A 291 13.04 5.27 -15.25
N ILE A 292 14.03 5.10 -16.11
CA ILE A 292 14.91 3.93 -16.11
C ILE A 292 16.29 4.40 -15.69
N THR A 293 16.77 3.95 -14.54
CA THR A 293 18.06 4.32 -13.97
C THR A 293 19.01 3.13 -13.99
N MET A 294 20.06 3.21 -14.81
CA MET A 294 21.04 2.14 -15.00
C MET A 294 22.27 2.39 -14.12
N LYS A 295 22.35 1.82 -12.91
CA LYS A 295 23.52 1.89 -11.99
C LYS A 295 24.25 0.53 -11.92
N LYS A 296 24.89 0.19 -10.78
CA LYS A 296 25.38 -1.19 -10.50
C LYS A 296 24.23 -2.21 -10.55
N GLN A 297 23.02 -1.77 -10.21
CA GLN A 297 21.76 -2.48 -10.39
C GLN A 297 20.80 -1.60 -11.21
N LEU A 298 19.86 -2.24 -11.91
CA LEU A 298 18.86 -1.54 -12.70
C LEU A 298 17.70 -1.10 -11.80
N GLU A 299 17.38 0.18 -11.82
CA GLU A 299 16.23 0.76 -11.15
C GLU A 299 15.21 1.21 -12.21
N LEU A 300 13.95 0.79 -12.08
CA LEU A 300 12.83 1.25 -12.90
C LEU A 300 11.86 1.98 -11.99
N GLU A 301 11.48 3.21 -12.31
CA GLU A 301 10.49 3.97 -11.56
C GLU A 301 9.30 4.31 -12.47
N VAL A 302 8.09 4.12 -11.96
CA VAL A 302 6.85 4.42 -12.67
C VAL A 302 6.02 5.34 -11.79
N THR A 303 5.73 6.55 -12.27
CA THR A 303 4.88 7.49 -11.54
C THR A 303 3.49 7.56 -12.15
N LEU A 304 2.48 7.42 -11.29
CA LEU A 304 1.05 7.55 -11.60
C LEU A 304 0.49 8.68 -10.74
N SER A 305 0.26 9.87 -11.32
CA SER A 305 -0.24 11.05 -10.60
C SER A 305 0.63 11.39 -9.36
N CYS A 306 0.17 11.05 -8.15
CA CYS A 306 0.78 11.27 -6.85
C CYS A 306 1.41 10.00 -6.24
N ILE A 307 1.59 8.94 -7.03
CA ILE A 307 2.15 7.66 -6.60
C ILE A 307 3.39 7.36 -7.42
N SER A 308 4.48 6.93 -6.78
CA SER A 308 5.68 6.41 -7.45
C SER A 308 5.95 4.97 -7.05
N ILE A 309 6.29 4.12 -8.02
CA ILE A 309 6.64 2.72 -7.83
C ILE A 309 8.01 2.47 -8.42
N GLN A 310 8.98 2.16 -7.55
CA GLN A 310 10.36 1.88 -7.91
C GLN A 310 10.63 0.37 -7.84
N PHE A 311 11.29 -0.18 -8.86
CA PHE A 311 11.72 -1.57 -8.99
C PHE A 311 13.25 -1.60 -9.10
N GLU A 312 13.92 -2.16 -8.12
CA GLU A 312 15.37 -2.36 -8.07
C GLU A 312 15.66 -3.83 -8.40
N LEU A 313 16.20 -4.09 -9.59
CA LEU A 313 16.45 -5.42 -10.14
C LEU A 313 17.85 -5.90 -9.70
N ASN A 314 17.88 -6.86 -8.78
CA ASN A 314 19.10 -7.39 -8.18
C ASN A 314 19.72 -8.47 -9.08
N MET A 315 20.97 -8.28 -9.49
CA MET A 315 21.74 -9.23 -10.32
C MET A 315 22.67 -10.09 -9.43
N LEU A 316 23.04 -11.29 -9.89
CA LEU A 316 24.10 -12.12 -9.27
C LEU A 316 25.45 -11.39 -9.36
N GLU A 317 26.25 -11.49 -8.29
CA GLU A 317 27.50 -10.71 -8.06
C GLU A 317 28.60 -10.90 -9.11
N ASN A 318 28.46 -11.84 -10.05
CA ASN A 318 29.52 -12.15 -11.03
C ASN A 318 29.59 -11.18 -12.23
N ASP A 319 28.58 -10.33 -12.44
CA ASP A 319 28.61 -9.29 -13.48
C ASP A 319 28.84 -7.92 -12.83
N GLU A 320 30.10 -7.53 -12.65
CA GLU A 320 30.46 -6.19 -12.15
C GLU A 320 29.99 -5.05 -13.09
N LYS A 321 29.53 -5.37 -14.32
CA LYS A 321 29.03 -4.42 -15.33
C LYS A 321 27.82 -5.00 -16.08
N MET A 322 26.70 -4.28 -16.07
CA MET A 322 25.51 -4.63 -16.87
C MET A 322 25.74 -4.27 -18.35
N THR A 323 26.37 -5.16 -19.11
CA THR A 323 26.72 -4.95 -20.54
C THR A 323 25.58 -5.29 -21.50
N HIS A 324 24.57 -6.04 -21.05
CA HIS A 324 23.46 -6.51 -21.88
C HIS A 324 22.11 -6.50 -21.14
N LEU A 325 21.03 -6.13 -21.84
CA LEU A 325 19.64 -6.20 -21.35
C LEU A 325 19.11 -7.64 -21.23
N SER A 326 19.92 -8.66 -21.53
CA SER A 326 19.58 -10.07 -21.44
C SER A 326 19.75 -10.67 -20.04
N GLY A 327 20.27 -9.88 -19.09
CA GLY A 327 20.48 -10.34 -17.71
C GLY A 327 19.17 -10.74 -17.01
N LEU A 328 19.25 -11.82 -16.22
CA LEU A 328 18.16 -12.33 -15.39
C LEU A 328 18.35 -11.87 -13.93
N PRO A 329 17.52 -10.94 -13.42
CA PRO A 329 17.58 -10.58 -12.01
C PRO A 329 17.15 -11.75 -11.13
N VAL A 330 17.80 -11.89 -9.98
CA VAL A 330 17.56 -12.94 -8.97
C VAL A 330 16.37 -12.59 -8.10
N GLY A 331 16.15 -11.29 -7.88
CA GLY A 331 15.05 -10.74 -7.12
C GLY A 331 14.83 -9.28 -7.49
N VAL A 332 13.65 -8.77 -7.18
CA VAL A 332 13.29 -7.38 -7.45
C VAL A 332 12.81 -6.76 -6.15
N LYS A 333 13.51 -5.74 -5.66
CA LYS A 333 13.03 -4.94 -4.53
C LYS A 333 12.10 -3.87 -5.09
N VAL A 334 10.94 -3.71 -4.46
CA VAL A 334 9.87 -2.83 -4.93
C VAL A 334 9.51 -1.85 -3.83
N THR A 335 9.71 -0.56 -4.10
CA THR A 335 9.37 0.54 -3.20
C THR A 335 8.16 1.27 -3.75
N TYR A 336 7.10 1.35 -2.96
CA TYR A 336 5.89 2.10 -3.27
C TYR A 336 5.87 3.37 -2.42
N LEU A 337 5.70 4.51 -3.07
CA LEU A 337 5.63 5.84 -2.47
C LEU A 337 4.27 6.45 -2.82
N ASN A 338 3.50 6.86 -1.83
CA ASN A 338 2.29 7.65 -2.02
C ASN A 338 2.48 9.07 -1.45
N PHE A 339 2.21 10.08 -2.27
CA PHE A 339 2.32 11.50 -1.94
C PHE A 339 0.95 12.17 -1.72
N GLU A 340 -0.15 11.41 -1.64
CA GLU A 340 -1.47 11.93 -1.28
C GLU A 340 -1.50 12.47 0.16
N ASN A 341 -2.15 13.62 0.36
CA ASN A 341 -2.48 14.21 1.67
C ASN A 341 -1.31 14.67 2.57
N HIS A 342 -0.12 14.93 2.03
CA HIS A 342 1.06 15.38 2.79
C HIS A 342 1.59 14.39 3.85
N GLU A 343 1.09 13.15 3.88
CA GLU A 343 1.64 12.05 4.68
C GLU A 343 2.49 11.14 3.79
N PHE A 344 3.79 11.05 4.07
CA PHE A 344 4.71 10.19 3.34
C PHE A 344 4.48 8.72 3.72
N ASN A 345 3.90 7.95 2.80
CA ASN A 345 3.68 6.52 2.98
C ASN A 345 4.61 5.72 2.07
N GLU A 346 5.66 5.13 2.66
CA GLU A 346 6.60 4.22 1.99
C GLU A 346 6.30 2.77 2.35
N LYS A 347 6.22 1.91 1.33
CA LYS A 347 6.08 0.46 1.49
C LYS A 347 7.12 -0.25 0.64
N ILE A 348 8.00 -1.02 1.29
CA ILE A 348 9.03 -1.82 0.62
C ILE A 348 8.58 -3.30 0.59
N SER A 349 8.75 -3.95 -0.55
CA SER A 349 8.46 -5.38 -0.74
C SER A 349 9.51 -6.04 -1.65
N THR A 350 9.64 -7.35 -1.58
CA THR A 350 10.56 -8.11 -2.44
C THR A 350 9.77 -9.08 -3.31
N TRP A 351 9.98 -9.00 -4.62
CA TRP A 351 9.33 -9.84 -5.62
C TRP A 351 10.33 -10.85 -6.17
N THR A 352 9.84 -12.05 -6.47
CA THR A 352 10.60 -13.07 -7.18
C THR A 352 10.58 -12.76 -8.68
N ASN A 353 11.74 -12.82 -9.33
CA ASN A 353 11.78 -12.67 -10.78
C ASN A 353 11.17 -13.92 -11.44
N GLN A 354 10.12 -13.73 -12.23
CA GLN A 354 9.38 -14.79 -12.91
C GLN A 354 10.10 -15.23 -14.21
N GLY A 355 11.43 -15.38 -14.16
CA GLY A 355 12.27 -15.78 -15.29
C GLY A 355 12.36 -14.76 -16.43
N LYS A 356 12.07 -13.48 -16.18
CA LYS A 356 12.12 -12.42 -17.19
C LYS A 356 13.47 -11.72 -17.18
N THR A 357 14.02 -11.46 -18.36
CA THR A 357 15.21 -10.63 -18.55
C THR A 357 14.92 -9.15 -18.28
N VAL A 358 15.95 -8.37 -17.99
CA VAL A 358 15.87 -6.90 -17.89
C VAL A 358 15.14 -6.28 -19.09
N GLY A 359 15.46 -6.69 -20.31
CA GLY A 359 14.81 -6.20 -21.52
C GLY A 359 13.33 -6.55 -21.61
N GLU A 360 12.93 -7.71 -21.08
CA GLU A 360 11.51 -8.10 -20.99
C GLU A 360 10.76 -7.30 -19.92
N TRP A 361 11.39 -6.94 -18.81
CA TRP A 361 10.83 -6.02 -17.82
C TRP A 361 10.53 -4.64 -18.44
N ILE A 362 11.51 -4.07 -19.16
CA ILE A 362 11.34 -2.77 -19.84
C ILE A 362 10.25 -2.85 -20.91
N LYS A 363 10.25 -3.90 -21.74
CA LYS A 363 9.21 -4.11 -22.76
C LYS A 363 7.82 -4.27 -22.13
N HIS A 364 7.72 -5.00 -21.02
CA HIS A 364 6.47 -5.21 -20.30
C HIS A 364 5.90 -3.89 -19.78
N LEU A 365 6.70 -3.13 -19.03
CA LEU A 365 6.29 -1.82 -18.50
C LEU A 365 5.89 -0.87 -19.64
N ARG A 366 6.66 -0.81 -20.73
CA ARG A 366 6.31 -0.05 -21.93
C ARG A 366 5.00 -0.51 -22.56
N SER A 367 4.66 -1.80 -22.45
CA SER A 367 3.45 -2.32 -23.07
C SER A 367 2.19 -1.95 -22.29
N ILE A 368 2.28 -1.86 -20.96
CA ILE A 368 1.17 -1.48 -20.07
C ILE A 368 1.11 0.04 -19.81
N SER A 369 2.12 0.77 -20.25
CA SER A 369 2.19 2.23 -20.15
C SER A 369 2.10 2.86 -21.54
N GLN A 370 1.21 3.84 -21.69
CA GLN A 370 1.32 4.85 -22.74
C GLN A 370 1.78 6.16 -22.09
N PRO A 371 3.02 6.21 -21.54
CA PRO A 371 3.40 7.33 -20.69
C PRO A 371 3.52 8.59 -21.55
N LYS A 372 3.13 9.73 -20.98
CA LYS A 372 3.34 11.03 -21.64
C LYS A 372 4.83 11.34 -21.81
N PHE A 373 5.68 10.84 -20.89
CA PHE A 373 7.12 11.04 -20.87
C PHE A 373 7.88 9.77 -20.44
N CYS A 374 9.01 9.46 -21.09
CA CYS A 374 9.89 8.35 -20.72
C CYS A 374 11.31 8.87 -20.58
N TYR A 375 11.91 8.67 -19.40
CA TYR A 375 13.23 9.17 -19.01
C TYR A 375 14.17 7.97 -18.85
N VAL A 376 15.39 8.05 -19.40
CA VAL A 376 16.39 6.97 -19.26
C VAL A 376 17.70 7.55 -18.76
N ASN A 377 17.94 7.46 -17.45
CA ASN A 377 19.17 7.85 -16.79
C ASN A 377 20.22 6.74 -16.91
N VAL A 378 21.18 6.91 -17.83
CA VAL A 378 22.23 5.92 -18.09
C VAL A 378 23.55 6.34 -17.43
N PHE A 379 24.10 5.52 -16.52
CA PHE A 379 25.42 5.78 -15.95
C PHE A 379 26.58 5.08 -16.69
N HIS A 380 26.32 4.05 -17.54
CA HIS A 380 27.33 3.41 -18.43
C HIS A 380 26.76 2.82 -19.74
N HIS A 381 27.61 2.76 -20.77
CA HIS A 381 27.40 2.37 -22.18
C HIS A 381 26.29 1.34 -22.48
N ILE A 382 25.24 1.74 -23.22
CA ILE A 382 24.35 0.83 -23.98
C ILE A 382 23.82 1.54 -25.24
N GLY A 383 23.84 0.85 -26.39
CA GLY A 383 23.20 1.32 -27.62
C GLY A 383 21.67 1.26 -27.53
N MET A 384 21.01 2.40 -27.74
CA MET A 384 19.56 2.57 -27.63
C MET A 384 18.96 3.11 -28.93
N GLY A 385 18.00 2.38 -29.51
CA GLY A 385 17.31 2.79 -30.74
C GLY A 385 15.86 3.23 -30.51
N ASN A 386 15.43 4.31 -31.19
CA ASN A 386 14.06 4.81 -31.28
C ASN A 386 13.47 5.42 -29.99
N LEU A 387 14.24 6.29 -29.33
CA LEU A 387 13.75 7.09 -28.19
C LEU A 387 13.19 8.43 -28.69
N LYS A 388 12.16 8.96 -28.02
CA LYS A 388 11.69 10.33 -28.28
C LYS A 388 12.57 11.35 -27.55
N TRP A 389 12.98 11.02 -26.33
CA TRP A 389 13.78 11.90 -25.48
C TRP A 389 14.77 11.05 -24.66
N LEU A 390 15.99 11.54 -24.46
CA LEU A 390 17.07 10.89 -23.70
C LEU A 390 17.77 11.92 -22.82
N ASP A 391 17.89 11.66 -21.51
CA ASP A 391 18.65 12.49 -20.56
C ASP A 391 19.68 11.64 -19.80
N MET A 392 20.95 11.99 -19.94
CA MET A 392 22.06 11.29 -19.31
C MET A 392 22.77 12.20 -18.31
N GLN A 393 22.76 11.79 -17.03
CA GLN A 393 23.43 12.52 -15.95
C GLN A 393 24.69 11.76 -15.47
N SER A 394 25.82 12.45 -15.56
CA SER A 394 27.18 12.01 -15.23
C SER A 394 27.62 10.68 -15.86
N PRO A 395 27.48 10.48 -17.20
CA PRO A 395 27.97 9.27 -17.85
C PRO A 395 29.50 9.24 -17.84
N ARG A 396 30.10 8.15 -17.33
CA ARG A 396 31.55 7.95 -17.33
C ARG A 396 32.01 7.27 -18.62
N ASN A 397 33.09 7.76 -19.22
CA ASN A 397 33.72 7.25 -20.46
C ASN A 397 32.86 7.32 -21.74
N LEU A 398 31.85 8.21 -21.78
CA LEU A 398 31.00 8.41 -22.97
C LEU A 398 31.84 8.77 -24.20
N ASN A 399 31.89 7.88 -25.20
CA ASN A 399 32.63 8.12 -26.42
C ASN A 399 31.70 8.43 -27.62
N VAL A 400 32.28 8.90 -28.71
CA VAL A 400 31.53 9.33 -29.90
C VAL A 400 30.75 8.22 -30.59
N LEU A 401 31.28 6.99 -30.53
CA LEU A 401 30.60 5.84 -31.14
C LEU A 401 29.31 5.56 -30.37
N ASP A 402 29.32 5.70 -29.04
CA ASP A 402 28.11 5.58 -28.21
C ASP A 402 27.08 6.63 -28.59
N LEU A 403 27.47 7.91 -28.61
CA LEU A 403 26.60 9.04 -29.00
C LEU A 403 25.99 8.87 -30.39
N SER A 404 26.73 8.28 -31.33
CA SER A 404 26.29 8.08 -32.71
C SER A 404 25.28 6.95 -32.87
N THR A 405 25.10 6.10 -31.85
CA THR A 405 24.10 5.02 -31.83
C THR A 405 22.77 5.45 -31.19
N LEU A 406 22.72 6.61 -30.54
CA LEU A 406 21.55 7.13 -29.82
C LEU A 406 20.55 7.76 -30.79
N ASN A 407 19.70 6.92 -31.40
CA ASN A 407 18.68 7.39 -32.35
C ASN A 407 17.47 8.01 -31.61
N ALA A 408 17.61 9.28 -31.20
CA ALA A 408 16.59 10.06 -30.47
C ALA A 408 16.30 11.43 -31.11
N GLU A 409 15.10 11.99 -30.84
CA GLU A 409 14.69 13.34 -31.29
C GLU A 409 15.33 14.44 -30.42
N THR A 410 15.33 14.27 -29.10
CA THR A 410 15.97 15.20 -28.15
C THR A 410 16.96 14.45 -27.25
N ILE A 411 18.15 15.01 -27.08
CA ILE A 411 19.22 14.44 -26.24
C ILE A 411 19.75 15.51 -25.28
N TRP A 412 19.68 15.27 -23.98
CA TRP A 412 20.34 16.09 -22.96
C TRP A 412 21.41 15.28 -22.21
N ILE A 413 22.58 15.87 -22.02
CA ILE A 413 23.73 15.21 -21.41
C ILE A 413 24.37 16.18 -20.44
N LYS A 414 24.53 15.76 -19.19
CA LYS A 414 25.38 16.42 -18.22
C LYS A 414 26.50 15.45 -17.86
N THR A 415 27.76 15.73 -18.17
CA THR A 415 28.89 14.80 -17.91
C THR A 415 30.03 15.50 -17.20
N ASP A 416 30.90 14.75 -16.52
CA ASP A 416 32.16 15.22 -15.96
C ASP A 416 33.33 15.11 -16.95
N GLN A 417 33.17 14.37 -18.06
CA GLN A 417 34.23 14.11 -19.03
C GLN A 417 33.71 14.13 -20.48
N MET A 418 34.11 15.16 -21.25
CA MET A 418 33.83 15.27 -22.69
C MET A 418 34.97 16.04 -23.38
N SER A 419 35.43 15.55 -24.54
CA SER A 419 36.47 16.24 -25.32
C SER A 419 35.89 16.98 -26.54
N LEU A 420 36.46 18.14 -26.88
CA LEU A 420 36.08 18.88 -28.09
C LEU A 420 36.32 18.07 -29.38
N ARG A 421 37.30 17.15 -29.37
CA ARG A 421 37.59 16.25 -30.51
C ARG A 421 36.49 15.23 -30.71
N ASP A 422 35.98 14.69 -29.60
CA ASP A 422 34.89 13.73 -29.64
C ASP A 422 33.60 14.38 -30.14
N LEU A 423 33.30 15.57 -29.63
CA LEU A 423 32.17 16.36 -30.10
C LEU A 423 32.28 16.74 -31.59
N ASN A 424 33.48 17.12 -32.06
CA ASN A 424 33.74 17.35 -33.49
C ASN A 424 33.46 16.10 -34.34
N ARG A 425 33.90 14.92 -33.87
CA ARG A 425 33.69 13.66 -34.58
C ARG A 425 32.21 13.29 -34.61
N PHE A 426 31.45 13.56 -33.55
CA PHE A 426 29.99 13.39 -33.53
C PHE A 426 29.32 14.22 -34.63
N PHE A 427 29.59 15.53 -34.70
CA PHE A 427 28.99 16.39 -35.72
C PHE A 427 29.41 16.03 -37.15
N LYS A 428 30.63 15.50 -37.34
CA LYS A 428 31.05 14.93 -38.63
C LYS A 428 30.25 13.70 -39.02
N LEU A 429 29.86 12.85 -38.07
CA LEU A 429 29.01 11.69 -38.32
C LEU A 429 27.55 12.09 -38.58
N TRP A 430 27.03 13.07 -37.82
CA TRP A 430 25.72 13.67 -38.10
C TRP A 430 25.67 14.26 -39.51
N LYS A 431 26.73 15.00 -39.94
CA LYS A 431 26.85 15.49 -41.32
C LYS A 431 26.82 14.39 -42.38
N LYS A 432 27.23 13.16 -42.04
CA LYS A 432 27.18 11.99 -42.93
C LYS A 432 25.85 11.22 -42.86
N GLY A 433 24.93 11.60 -41.97
CA GLY A 433 23.57 11.05 -41.89
C GLY A 433 23.27 10.20 -40.66
N SER A 434 24.16 10.15 -39.65
CA SER A 434 23.87 9.56 -38.34
C SER A 434 22.84 10.40 -37.56
N ASN A 435 22.05 9.76 -36.69
CA ASN A 435 21.00 10.40 -35.89
C ASN A 435 20.02 11.25 -36.73
N PRO A 436 19.31 10.63 -37.69
CA PRO A 436 18.49 11.34 -38.67
C PRO A 436 17.24 12.02 -38.10
N LYS A 437 16.88 11.71 -36.84
CA LYS A 437 15.73 12.26 -36.13
C LYS A 437 16.10 13.37 -35.15
N LEU A 438 17.38 13.67 -34.97
CA LEU A 438 17.84 14.61 -33.96
C LEU A 438 17.34 16.03 -34.27
N GLU A 439 16.46 16.54 -33.42
CA GLU A 439 15.93 17.90 -33.42
C GLU A 439 16.69 18.78 -32.43
N GLU A 440 17.07 18.23 -31.27
CA GLU A 440 17.73 18.98 -30.18
C GLU A 440 18.80 18.16 -29.45
N LEU A 441 19.96 18.75 -29.19
CA LEU A 441 21.04 18.19 -28.39
C LEU A 441 21.59 19.26 -27.43
N SER A 442 21.64 18.98 -26.13
CA SER A 442 22.34 19.80 -25.14
C SER A 442 23.35 18.96 -24.38
N ILE A 443 24.62 19.36 -24.37
CA ILE A 443 25.69 18.69 -23.62
C ILE A 443 26.35 19.72 -22.72
N SER A 444 26.41 19.44 -21.41
CA SER A 444 27.11 20.28 -20.44
C SER A 444 28.13 19.49 -19.63
N TRP A 445 29.33 20.04 -19.44
CA TRP A 445 30.38 19.39 -18.68
C TRP A 445 31.38 20.35 -18.05
N ASN A 446 32.14 19.87 -17.08
CA ASN A 446 33.18 20.65 -16.42
C ASN A 446 34.50 20.55 -17.20
N THR A 447 35.21 21.67 -17.39
CA THR A 447 36.49 21.70 -18.08
C THR A 447 37.38 22.85 -17.56
N ASP A 448 38.63 22.52 -17.23
CA ASP A 448 39.59 23.44 -16.62
C ASP A 448 40.56 24.08 -17.64
N ASN A 449 40.45 23.74 -18.92
CA ASN A 449 41.43 24.12 -19.95
C ASN A 449 40.98 25.33 -20.79
N LEU A 450 41.96 26.12 -21.26
CA LEU A 450 41.79 27.06 -22.37
C LEU A 450 41.30 26.30 -23.61
N LEU A 451 40.04 26.54 -24.01
CA LEU A 451 39.36 25.80 -25.08
C LEU A 451 39.82 26.29 -26.45
N ASP A 452 40.55 25.46 -27.20
CA ASP A 452 40.81 25.72 -28.62
C ASP A 452 39.59 25.30 -29.47
N TRP A 453 38.68 26.26 -29.64
CA TRP A 453 37.46 26.09 -30.43
C TRP A 453 37.71 25.70 -31.88
N ASN A 454 38.89 25.99 -32.43
CA ASN A 454 39.24 25.57 -33.79
C ASN A 454 39.28 24.05 -33.90
N VAL A 455 39.63 23.33 -32.82
CA VAL A 455 39.61 21.87 -32.76
C VAL A 455 38.19 21.32 -32.92
N MET A 456 37.21 21.97 -32.28
CA MET A 456 35.81 21.59 -32.35
C MET A 456 35.22 21.86 -33.73
N LEU A 457 35.59 22.97 -34.38
CA LEU A 457 34.99 23.40 -35.65
C LEU A 457 35.70 22.84 -36.89
N LYS A 458 36.88 22.25 -36.73
CA LYS A 458 37.72 21.75 -37.82
C LYS A 458 36.97 20.76 -38.73
N GLY A 459 36.78 21.14 -39.98
CA GLY A 459 36.17 20.29 -41.01
C GLY A 459 34.64 20.25 -40.98
N LEU A 460 33.97 21.05 -40.12
CA LEU A 460 32.51 21.15 -40.12
C LEU A 460 31.97 22.15 -41.16
N LYS A 461 32.84 23.03 -41.69
CA LYS A 461 32.50 24.14 -42.60
C LYS A 461 31.40 25.04 -42.01
N ALA A 462 31.49 25.32 -40.72
CA ALA A 462 30.50 26.08 -39.98
C ALA A 462 30.46 27.55 -40.44
N LYS A 463 29.27 28.12 -40.60
CA LYS A 463 29.08 29.53 -41.01
C LYS A 463 28.55 30.35 -39.83
N PRO A 464 29.11 31.54 -39.54
CA PRO A 464 28.58 32.42 -38.50
C PRO A 464 27.19 32.92 -38.87
N THR A 465 26.28 32.90 -37.89
CA THR A 465 24.89 33.35 -38.07
C THR A 465 24.85 34.86 -37.83
N ARG A 466 24.36 35.63 -38.80
CA ARG A 466 24.62 37.09 -38.90
C ARG A 466 24.00 37.99 -37.80
N ASN A 467 23.19 37.48 -36.86
CA ASN A 467 22.26 38.32 -36.09
C ASN A 467 22.27 38.19 -34.55
N SER A 468 23.20 37.50 -33.89
CA SER A 468 23.23 37.47 -32.41
C SER A 468 24.61 37.75 -31.84
N ARG A 469 24.65 38.43 -30.69
CA ARG A 469 25.84 38.70 -29.86
C ARG A 469 26.37 37.42 -29.17
N GLU A 470 26.05 36.25 -29.72
CA GLU A 470 26.37 34.93 -29.17
C GLU A 470 27.03 34.09 -30.27
N ASN A 471 27.97 33.22 -29.88
CA ASN A 471 28.76 32.38 -30.80
C ASN A 471 27.90 31.25 -31.42
N THR A 472 26.90 31.60 -32.22
CA THR A 472 26.02 30.65 -32.91
C THR A 472 26.51 30.38 -34.33
N LEU A 473 26.72 29.10 -34.63
CA LEU A 473 27.28 28.62 -35.89
C LEU A 473 26.30 27.66 -36.57
N SER A 474 26.14 27.78 -37.89
CA SER A 474 25.30 26.84 -38.65
C SER A 474 26.14 25.76 -39.33
N ILE A 475 25.69 24.50 -39.24
CA ILE A 475 26.25 23.35 -39.93
C ILE A 475 25.15 22.59 -40.69
N GLU A 476 25.46 22.15 -41.91
CA GLU A 476 24.52 21.42 -42.78
C GLU A 476 24.96 19.96 -42.99
N ASN A 477 24.02 19.01 -42.96
CA ASN A 477 24.28 17.59 -43.22
C ASN A 477 24.08 17.18 -44.69
N CYS A 478 24.40 15.92 -45.02
CA CYS A 478 24.26 15.36 -46.37
C CYS A 478 22.84 15.28 -46.92
N ARG A 479 21.82 15.55 -46.09
CA ARG A 479 20.39 15.57 -46.46
C ARG A 479 19.85 16.99 -46.65
N GLY A 480 20.70 18.02 -46.56
CA GLY A 480 20.29 19.43 -46.65
C GLY A 480 19.65 19.98 -45.38
N VAL A 481 19.72 19.28 -44.25
CA VAL A 481 19.20 19.77 -42.98
C VAL A 481 20.25 20.66 -42.33
N CYS A 482 19.86 21.89 -42.00
CA CYS A 482 20.68 22.85 -41.28
C CYS A 482 20.42 22.75 -39.78
N GLY A 483 21.49 22.65 -38.99
CA GLY A 483 21.41 22.78 -37.55
C GLY A 483 22.23 23.97 -37.06
N GLU A 484 21.73 24.60 -36.01
CA GLU A 484 22.36 25.70 -35.31
C GLU A 484 23.10 25.15 -34.08
N LEU A 485 24.33 25.59 -33.90
CA LEU A 485 25.22 25.19 -32.83
C LEU A 485 25.54 26.41 -31.99
N LYS A 486 25.14 26.39 -30.72
CA LYS A 486 25.45 27.41 -29.72
C LYS A 486 26.44 26.84 -28.71
N CYS A 487 27.44 27.61 -28.34
CA CYS A 487 28.41 27.24 -27.31
C CYS A 487 28.46 28.32 -26.24
N GLU A 488 28.26 27.92 -24.99
CA GLU A 488 28.29 28.79 -23.82
C GLU A 488 29.36 28.28 -22.85
N TRP A 489 30.31 29.15 -22.50
CA TRP A 489 31.32 28.86 -21.50
C TRP A 489 31.10 29.77 -20.29
N TRP A 490 31.02 29.17 -19.11
CA TRP A 490 30.93 29.86 -17.82
C TRP A 490 32.24 29.66 -17.07
N PRO A 491 33.18 30.64 -17.13
CA PRO A 491 34.48 30.55 -16.49
C PRO A 491 34.36 30.37 -14.97
N ASP A 492 33.43 31.08 -14.32
CA ASP A 492 33.26 31.04 -12.86
C ASP A 492 32.80 29.68 -12.33
N LEU A 493 32.24 28.84 -13.20
CA LEU A 493 31.73 27.51 -12.86
C LEU A 493 32.57 26.38 -13.48
N ASN A 494 33.68 26.71 -14.16
CA ASN A 494 34.44 25.80 -15.04
C ASN A 494 33.53 24.92 -15.90
N ARG A 495 32.41 25.48 -16.39
CA ARG A 495 31.36 24.71 -17.04
C ARG A 495 31.20 25.14 -18.48
N LEU A 496 31.18 24.17 -19.37
CA LEU A 496 30.90 24.37 -20.78
C LEU A 496 29.57 23.74 -21.15
N ARG A 497 28.80 24.42 -21.98
CA ARG A 497 27.56 23.92 -22.59
C ARG A 497 27.63 24.06 -24.10
N VAL A 498 27.23 23.01 -24.80
CA VAL A 498 26.97 23.03 -26.24
C VAL A 498 25.53 22.66 -26.49
N GLU A 499 24.82 23.53 -27.18
CA GLU A 499 23.45 23.31 -27.63
C GLU A 499 23.44 23.21 -29.15
N PHE A 500 22.71 22.26 -29.68
CA PHE A 500 22.51 22.06 -31.10
C PHE A 500 21.02 21.86 -31.38
N THR A 501 20.48 22.67 -32.28
CA THR A 501 19.06 22.66 -32.62
C THR A 501 18.88 22.63 -34.13
N VAL A 502 17.96 21.81 -34.61
CA VAL A 502 17.52 21.83 -36.01
C VAL A 502 16.22 22.66 -36.06
N PRO A 503 16.24 23.90 -36.60
CA PRO A 503 15.04 24.71 -36.74
C PRO A 503 14.02 23.99 -37.63
N LYS A 504 12.75 24.03 -37.25
CA LYS A 504 11.65 23.42 -38.00
C LYS A 504 11.21 24.26 -39.18
#